data_AF-A0A967W5G4-F1
#
_entry.id   AF-A0A967W5G4-F1
#
_cell.length_a   1.000
_cell.length_b   1.000
_cell.length_c   1.000
_cell.angle_alpha   90.00
_cell.angle_beta   90.00
_cell.angle_gamma   90.00
#
_symmetry.space_group_name_H-M   'P 1'
#
loop_
_entity.id
_entity.type
_entity.pdbx_description
1 polymer ?
#
loop_
_entity_poly.entity_id
_entity_poly.type
_entity_poly.pdbx_seq_one_letter_code
_entity_poly.pdbx_strand_id
1 'polypeptide(L)'
;MYTVYKGRDNTFTIQLLENDEPYDISAIDKVGIIYKGTEYDSDVYPESFDYTTGASDGKITFKLGAISALTEGRDSKSELITYDPTNTNGVYWGYLSIRVMTLS
;
A
#
# COMPACT_ATOMS: atom_id res chain seq x y z
N MET A 1 8.02 7.88 -7.70
CA MET A 1 6.78 8.63 -7.43
C MET A 1 5.66 7.97 -8.22
N TYR A 2 4.58 7.61 -7.55
CA TYR A 2 3.43 6.91 -8.12
C TYR A 2 2.28 7.90 -8.35
N THR A 3 1.67 7.86 -9.53
CA THR A 3 0.49 8.67 -9.86
C THR A 3 -0.75 7.78 -9.81
N VAL A 4 -1.72 8.17 -9.00
CA VAL A 4 -2.99 7.48 -8.80
C VAL A 4 -4.09 8.35 -9.38
N TYR A 5 -4.78 7.87 -10.41
CA TYR A 5 -5.97 8.54 -10.93
C TYR A 5 -7.21 7.96 -10.25
N LYS A 6 -8.02 8.83 -9.63
CA LYS A 6 -9.27 8.40 -8.98
C LYS A 6 -10.25 7.81 -10.00
N GLY A 7 -10.96 6.75 -9.59
CA GLY A 7 -11.95 6.07 -10.43
C GLY A 7 -11.36 5.26 -11.58
N ARG A 8 -10.04 5.00 -11.54
CA ARG A 8 -9.32 4.20 -12.53
C ARG A 8 -8.54 3.10 -11.82
N ASP A 9 -8.44 1.96 -12.48
CA ASP A 9 -7.63 0.84 -12.01
C ASP A 9 -6.15 1.11 -12.36
N ASN A 10 -5.51 1.99 -11.58
CA ASN A 10 -4.07 2.19 -11.65
C ASN A 10 -3.42 1.28 -10.61
N THR A 11 -2.66 0.32 -11.10
CA THR A 11 -1.97 -0.64 -10.27
C THR A 11 -0.48 -0.33 -10.22
N PHE A 12 0.12 -0.42 -9.04
CA PHE A 12 1.57 -0.48 -8.90
C PHE A 12 1.94 -1.55 -7.87
N THR A 13 3.09 -2.19 -8.07
CA THR A 13 3.59 -3.24 -7.19
C THR A 13 4.87 -2.79 -6.52
N ILE A 14 5.04 -3.15 -5.25
CA ILE A 14 6.25 -2.96 -4.47
C ILE A 14 6.69 -4.33 -3.97
N GLN A 15 8.00 -4.54 -3.94
CA GLN A 15 8.61 -5.71 -3.33
C GLN A 15 9.29 -5.29 -2.02
N LEU A 16 8.88 -5.94 -0.94
CA LEU A 16 9.51 -5.78 0.37
C LEU A 16 10.77 -6.64 0.42
N LEU A 17 11.87 -6.01 0.85
CA LEU A 17 13.17 -6.65 0.95
C LEU A 17 13.66 -6.59 2.39
N GLU A 18 14.31 -7.66 2.83
CA GLU A 18 15.06 -7.71 4.07
C GLU A 18 16.49 -8.14 3.72
N ASN A 19 17.48 -7.29 4.04
CA ASN A 19 18.88 -7.50 3.66
C ASN A 19 19.08 -7.73 2.15
N ASP A 20 18.43 -6.91 1.32
CA ASP A 20 18.45 -6.96 -0.15
C ASP A 20 17.84 -8.23 -0.80
N GLU A 21 17.23 -9.11 0.01
CA GLU A 21 16.53 -10.30 -0.47
C GLU A 21 15.00 -10.16 -0.31
N PRO A 22 14.19 -10.78 -1.18
CA PRO A 22 12.74 -10.81 -1.03
C PRO A 22 12.32 -11.29 0.36
N TYR A 23 11.51 -10.49 1.05
CA TYR A 23 10.96 -10.85 2.35
C TYR A 23 9.64 -11.60 2.18
N ASP A 24 9.52 -12.82 2.71
CA ASP A 24 8.27 -13.58 2.65
C ASP A 24 7.20 -12.94 3.54
N ILE A 25 6.14 -12.44 2.93
CA ILE A 25 5.04 -11.75 3.60
C ILE A 25 3.82 -12.64 3.84
N SER A 26 3.94 -13.96 3.73
CA SER A 26 2.81 -14.89 3.89
C SER A 26 2.15 -14.85 5.27
N ALA A 27 2.83 -14.31 6.29
CA ALA A 27 2.28 -14.13 7.63
C ALA A 27 1.50 -12.81 7.82
N ILE A 28 1.59 -11.88 6.85
CA ILE A 28 0.91 -10.58 6.92
C ILE A 28 -0.59 -10.79 6.74
N ASP A 29 -1.38 -10.23 7.65
CA ASP A 29 -2.84 -10.30 7.64
C ASP A 29 -3.51 -8.96 7.31
N LYS A 30 -2.74 -7.86 7.37
CA LYS A 30 -3.21 -6.52 7.00
C LYS A 30 -2.09 -5.68 6.39
N VAL A 31 -2.45 -4.88 5.39
CA VAL A 31 -1.57 -3.88 4.76
C VAL A 31 -2.26 -2.53 4.77
N GLY A 32 -1.50 -1.47 5.06
CA GLY A 32 -1.98 -0.09 5.05
C GLY A 32 -1.03 0.87 4.34
N ILE A 33 -1.61 1.95 3.83
CA ILE A 33 -0.89 3.15 3.40
C ILE A 33 -1.38 4.34 4.22
N ILE A 34 -0.47 5.00 4.91
CA ILE A 34 -0.74 6.29 5.56
C ILE A 34 -0.48 7.38 4.53
N TYR A 35 -1.55 8.00 4.02
CA TYR A 35 -1.49 9.08 3.03
C TYR A 35 -2.07 10.36 3.64
N LYS A 36 -1.26 11.43 3.70
CA LYS A 36 -1.62 12.71 4.32
C LYS A 36 -2.15 12.55 5.76
N GLY A 37 -1.56 11.61 6.52
CA GLY A 37 -1.92 11.33 7.91
C GLY A 37 -3.20 10.51 8.11
N THR A 38 -3.81 10.01 7.03
CA THR A 38 -4.94 9.07 7.09
C THR A 38 -4.49 7.69 6.65
N GLU A 39 -4.76 6.66 7.45
CA GLU A 39 -4.52 5.27 7.07
C GLU A 39 -5.65 4.77 6.16
N TYR A 40 -5.25 4.14 5.06
CA TYR A 40 -6.12 3.37 4.18
C TYR A 40 -5.59 1.95 4.16
N ASP A 41 -6.42 0.97 4.53
CA ASP A 41 -5.95 -0.39 4.76
C ASP A 41 -6.82 -1.47 4.09
N SER A 42 -6.29 -2.68 4.10
CA SER A 42 -6.90 -3.86 3.49
C SER A 42 -8.15 -4.38 4.22
N ASP A 43 -8.37 -4.03 5.48
CA ASP A 43 -9.60 -4.43 6.18
C ASP A 43 -10.78 -3.60 5.67
N VAL A 44 -10.55 -2.30 5.47
CA VAL A 44 -11.56 -1.36 4.98
C VAL A 44 -11.68 -1.39 3.45
N TYR A 45 -10.57 -1.60 2.74
CA TYR A 45 -10.49 -1.57 1.27
C TYR A 45 -9.78 -2.81 0.69
N PRO A 46 -10.29 -4.03 0.91
CA PRO A 46 -9.59 -5.28 0.56
C PRO A 46 -9.17 -5.37 -0.92
N GLU A 47 -10.05 -4.93 -1.83
CA GLU A 47 -9.77 -4.94 -3.28
C GLU A 47 -8.66 -3.97 -3.71
N SER A 48 -8.26 -3.05 -2.82
CA SER A 48 -7.20 -2.06 -3.10
C SER A 48 -5.80 -2.55 -2.75
N PHE A 49 -5.67 -3.71 -2.10
CA PHE A 49 -4.41 -4.27 -1.64
C PHE A 49 -4.35 -5.77 -1.95
N ASP A 50 -3.55 -6.17 -2.92
CA ASP A 50 -3.21 -7.57 -3.15
C ASP A 50 -1.80 -7.85 -2.64
N TYR A 51 -1.72 -8.42 -1.44
CA TYR A 51 -0.50 -8.89 -0.79
C TYR A 51 -0.42 -10.41 -0.72
N THR A 52 -1.38 -11.12 -1.32
CA THR A 52 -1.48 -12.58 -1.28
C THR A 52 -0.89 -13.26 -2.51
N THR A 53 -1.10 -12.69 -3.70
CA THR A 53 -0.69 -13.32 -4.98
C THR A 53 0.83 -13.47 -5.11
N GLY A 54 1.59 -12.56 -4.50
CA GLY A 54 3.06 -12.58 -4.53
C GLY A 54 3.68 -12.63 -3.14
N ALA A 55 3.00 -13.25 -2.17
CA ALA A 55 3.41 -13.21 -0.77
C ALA A 55 4.80 -13.81 -0.53
N SER A 56 5.11 -14.95 -1.13
CA SER A 56 6.44 -15.60 -1.02
C SER A 56 7.57 -14.76 -1.62
N ASP A 57 7.25 -13.82 -2.51
CA ASP A 57 8.20 -12.92 -3.15
C ASP A 57 8.23 -11.54 -2.47
N GLY A 58 7.46 -11.32 -1.40
CA GLY A 58 7.35 -10.02 -0.74
C GLY A 58 6.60 -8.96 -1.52
N LYS A 59 5.74 -9.34 -2.48
CA LYS A 59 5.09 -8.39 -3.39
C LYS A 59 3.73 -7.94 -2.88
N ILE A 60 3.53 -6.63 -2.87
CA ILE A 60 2.25 -5.98 -2.59
C ILE A 60 1.85 -5.15 -3.80
N THR A 61 0.67 -5.43 -4.36
CA THR A 61 0.08 -4.68 -5.46
C THR A 61 -1.03 -3.77 -4.94
N PHE A 62 -0.95 -2.49 -5.26
CA PHE A 62 -1.87 -1.47 -4.80
C PHE A 62 -2.77 -0.99 -5.94
N LYS A 63 -4.07 -0.90 -5.67
CA LYS A 63 -5.10 -0.34 -6.59
C LYS A 63 -5.77 0.89 -5.98
N LEU A 64 -4.98 1.83 -5.48
CA LEU A 64 -5.44 2.96 -4.66
C LEU A 64 -6.49 3.85 -5.34
N GLY A 65 -6.56 3.85 -6.68
CA GLY A 65 -7.54 4.64 -7.44
C GLY A 65 -9.00 4.21 -7.23
N ALA A 66 -9.22 2.98 -6.71
CA ALA A 66 -10.53 2.46 -6.34
C ALA A 66 -11.05 2.99 -4.99
N ILE A 67 -10.17 3.57 -4.16
CA ILE A 67 -10.53 4.09 -2.84
C ILE A 67 -11.24 5.45 -3.01
N SER A 68 -12.56 5.46 -2.86
CA SER A 68 -13.39 6.66 -3.04
C SER A 68 -13.03 7.80 -2.06
N ALA A 69 -12.68 7.44 -0.82
CA ALA A 69 -12.29 8.36 0.25
C ALA A 69 -10.90 9.00 0.06
N LEU A 70 -10.06 8.46 -0.83
CA LEU A 70 -8.70 8.95 -1.03
C LEU A 70 -8.72 10.39 -1.56
N THR A 71 -8.13 11.31 -0.80
CA THR A 71 -8.15 12.74 -1.16
C THR A 71 -7.15 13.06 -2.27
N GLU A 72 -7.43 14.08 -3.08
CA GLU A 72 -6.49 14.57 -4.08
C GLU A 72 -5.26 15.27 -3.44
N GLY A 73 -4.17 15.30 -4.21
CA GLY A 73 -2.95 16.02 -3.85
C GLY A 73 -1.70 15.17 -3.96
N ARG A 74 -0.61 15.67 -3.38
CA ARG A 74 0.68 14.99 -3.34
C ARG A 74 1.10 14.78 -1.90
N ASP A 75 1.65 13.60 -1.63
CA ASP A 75 2.35 13.29 -0.41
C ASP A 75 3.67 12.60 -0.78
N SER A 76 4.80 13.17 -0.34
CA SER A 76 6.12 12.62 -0.58
C SER A 76 6.57 11.62 0.48
N LYS A 77 5.80 11.49 1.57
CA LYS A 77 6.12 10.66 2.73
C LYS A 77 4.94 9.79 3.14
N SER A 78 4.24 9.21 2.17
CA SER A 78 3.20 8.24 2.49
C SER A 78 3.83 6.96 3.02
N GLU A 79 3.39 6.47 4.18
CA GLU A 79 4.03 5.34 4.84
C GLU A 79 3.38 4.03 4.43
N LEU A 80 4.19 3.02 4.16
CA LEU A 80 3.72 1.64 4.02
C LEU A 80 3.84 0.94 5.38
N ILE A 81 2.72 0.43 5.86
CA ILE A 81 2.61 -0.31 7.11
C ILE A 81 2.02 -1.69 6.83
N THR A 82 2.54 -2.70 7.51
CA THR A 82 1.99 -4.06 7.46
C THR A 82 1.80 -4.60 8.86
N TYR A 83 0.87 -5.54 9.04
CA TYR A 83 0.58 -6.16 10.31
C TYR A 83 0.62 -7.68 10.15
N ASP A 84 1.02 -8.35 11.22
CA ASP A 84 1.01 -9.80 11.34
C ASP A 84 0.66 -10.18 12.79
N PRO A 85 0.39 -11.47 13.08
CA PRO A 85 -0.02 -11.90 14.43
C PRO A 85 0.99 -11.59 15.54
N THR A 86 2.25 -11.35 15.21
CA THR A 86 3.33 -11.00 16.16
C THR A 86 3.60 -9.50 16.23
N ASN A 87 3.26 -8.74 15.18
CA ASN A 87 3.48 -7.30 15.06
C ASN A 87 2.13 -6.56 14.93
N THR A 88 1.29 -6.65 15.97
CA THR A 88 -0.05 -6.04 15.96
C THR A 88 -0.06 -4.51 15.95
N ASN A 89 1.06 -3.87 16.32
CA ASN A 89 1.22 -2.41 16.24
C ASN A 89 1.69 -1.94 14.85
N GLY A 90 1.95 -2.88 13.94
CA GLY A 90 2.40 -2.63 12.58
C GLY A 90 3.91 -2.45 12.44
N VAL A 91 4.41 -2.81 11.26
CA VAL A 91 5.81 -2.66 10.82
C VAL A 91 5.85 -1.64 9.69
N TYR A 92 6.68 -0.60 9.85
CA TYR A 92 6.84 0.46 8.86
C TYR A 92 7.98 0.13 7.88
N TRP A 93 7.65 0.03 6.59
CA TRP A 93 8.58 -0.32 5.52
C TRP A 93 9.20 0.89 4.82
N GLY A 94 8.87 2.09 5.27
CA GLY A 94 9.38 3.35 4.75
C GLY A 94 8.35 4.14 3.94
N TYR A 95 8.86 5.02 3.08
CA TYR A 95 8.06 6.06 2.44
C TYR A 95 7.88 5.83 0.94
N LEU A 96 6.66 6.09 0.47
CA LEU A 96 6.28 6.20 -0.92
C LEU A 96 5.93 7.65 -1.24
N SER A 97 6.35 8.12 -2.42
CA SER A 97 5.83 9.37 -2.95
C SER A 97 4.62 9.09 -3.83
N ILE A 98 3.44 9.53 -3.39
CA ILE A 98 2.15 9.31 -4.04
C ILE A 98 1.56 10.65 -4.47
N ARG A 99 1.04 10.72 -5.70
CA ARG A 99 0.24 11.83 -6.21
C ARG A 99 -1.12 11.31 -6.64
N VAL A 100 -2.19 11.83 -6.05
CA VAL A 100 -3.58 11.51 -6.37
C VAL A 100 -4.18 12.66 -7.17
N MET A 101 -4.85 12.35 -8.28
CA MET A 101 -5.52 13.36 -9.10
C MET A 101 -6.76 12.82 -9.81
N THR A 102 -7.70 13.70 -10.12
CA THR A 102 -8.85 13.41 -10.96
C THR A 102 -8.57 13.90 -12.39
N LEU A 103 -8.99 13.14 -13.39
CA LEU A 103 -8.95 13.60 -14.78
C LEU A 103 -10.17 14.50 -15.01
N SER A 104 -9.91 15.76 -15.34
CA SER A 104 -10.91 16.73 -15.82
C SER A 104 -11.29 16.48 -17.27
#